data_AF-A0A961VBA9-F1
#
_entry.id   AF-A0A961VBA9-F1
#
_cell.length_a   1.000
_cell.length_b   1.000
_cell.length_c   1.000
_cell.angle_alpha   90.00
_cell.angle_beta   90.00
_cell.angle_gamma   90.00
#
_symmetry.space_group_name_H-M   'P 1'
#
loop_
_entity.id
_entity.type
_entity.pdbx_description
1 polymer ?
#
loop_
_entity_poly.entity_id
_entity_poly.type
_entity_poly.pdbx_seq_one_letter_code
_entity_poly.pdbx_strand_id
1 'polypeptide(L)'
;ATQAMRQPGSAFKPIVYAAALDNGYTPSSVVMDAPIALSQGPGLPVWKPQNYSKKYYGPSTLRRGIENSRNVMTVRLARDMGMPLVAEYARRFGVYDHLQPVLSMSLGAGETTVMRLTTAYSILANGGKKIDATLIDRIQDRYGHTIYRHDPRGCEKCNGEWSGQDEPKLIDNRPRVLDEYTAYQMTSMLEGVVQRGTAQVVKTIGKPIAGKTGTTNDEKDAWFIGFSPDLAVGLYVGYDNPRPMGHGMTGGVLAAPIFRDFMTVALADTPAVPFRVPAGIKLVSINRNTGLSASGSGSDIILEAFKPGTGPPDSYSIIGFDGDLSGGVSQEADTAVATGTGGLY
;
A
#
# COMPACT_ATOMS: atom_id res chain seq x y z
N ALA A 1 16.25 -12.69 7.30
CA ALA A 1 14.93 -12.36 6.73
C ALA A 1 13.75 -12.82 7.60
N THR A 2 13.82 -14.00 8.23
CA THR A 2 12.69 -14.65 8.91
C THR A 2 12.68 -14.52 10.44
N GLN A 3 13.77 -14.06 11.07
CA GLN A 3 13.93 -14.03 12.53
C GLN A 3 14.12 -12.62 13.11
N ALA A 4 14.70 -11.69 12.36
CA ALA A 4 14.92 -10.32 12.82
C ALA A 4 13.56 -9.60 12.92
N MET A 5 13.09 -9.43 14.15
CA MET A 5 11.90 -8.66 14.49
C MET A 5 12.27 -7.19 14.54
N ARG A 6 11.65 -6.39 13.67
CA ARG A 6 11.97 -4.97 13.48
C ARG A 6 10.72 -4.17 13.17
N GLN A 7 10.73 -2.90 13.58
CA GLN A 7 9.63 -1.99 13.29
C GLN A 7 9.62 -1.66 11.78
N PRO A 8 8.53 -1.94 11.05
CA PRO A 8 8.44 -1.63 9.61
C PRO A 8 8.17 -0.15 9.35
N GLY A 9 7.75 0.60 10.37
CA GLY A 9 7.38 2.01 10.26
C GLY A 9 6.34 2.23 9.16
N SER A 10 6.59 3.23 8.32
CA SER A 10 5.68 3.60 7.22
C SER A 10 5.41 2.50 6.18
N ALA A 11 6.19 1.41 6.16
CA ALA A 11 5.91 0.27 5.28
C ALA A 11 4.67 -0.54 5.73
N PHE A 12 4.14 -0.31 6.93
CA PHE A 12 2.89 -0.90 7.39
C PHE A 12 1.63 -0.17 6.88
N LYS A 13 1.75 1.10 6.49
CA LYS A 13 0.61 1.93 6.09
C LYS A 13 -0.29 1.33 5.01
N PRO A 14 0.21 0.59 3.99
CA PRO A 14 -0.68 0.00 2.99
C PRO A 14 -1.71 -0.95 3.58
N ILE A 15 -1.43 -1.59 4.72
CA ILE A 15 -2.42 -2.44 5.42
C ILE A 15 -3.53 -1.58 6.04
N VAL A 16 -3.19 -0.44 6.62
CA VAL A 16 -4.16 0.54 7.16
C VAL A 16 -5.03 1.11 6.03
N TYR A 17 -4.41 1.48 4.91
CA TYR A 17 -5.12 2.03 3.76
C TYR A 17 -5.97 0.98 3.05
N ALA A 18 -5.50 -0.26 2.93
CA ALA A 18 -6.30 -1.37 2.41
C ALA A 18 -7.54 -1.60 3.28
N ALA A 19 -7.41 -1.57 4.61
CA ALA A 19 -8.56 -1.66 5.51
C ALA A 19 -9.57 -0.53 5.26
N ALA A 20 -9.11 0.71 5.06
CA ALA A 20 -9.99 1.83 4.72
C ALA A 20 -10.72 1.61 3.40
N LEU A 21 -9.99 1.30 2.34
CA LEU A 21 -10.57 1.10 1.01
C LEU A 21 -11.60 -0.05 0.99
N ASP A 22 -11.41 -1.09 1.80
CA ASP A 22 -12.36 -2.18 1.97
C ASP A 22 -13.62 -1.79 2.76
N ASN A 23 -13.57 -0.70 3.53
CA ASN A 23 -14.63 -0.26 4.45
C ASN A 23 -15.20 1.12 4.05
N GLY A 24 -15.41 1.33 2.76
CA GLY A 24 -16.21 2.46 2.23
C GLY A 24 -15.42 3.69 1.81
N TYR A 25 -14.10 3.74 2.04
CA TYR A 25 -13.26 4.83 1.56
C TYR A 25 -12.85 4.58 0.11
N THR A 26 -12.55 5.66 -0.61
CA THR A 26 -12.03 5.62 -1.97
C THR A 26 -10.62 6.22 -2.02
N PRO A 27 -9.83 5.94 -3.07
CA PRO A 27 -8.53 6.59 -3.24
C PRO A 27 -8.59 8.14 -3.25
N SER A 28 -9.74 8.69 -3.67
CA SER A 28 -10.03 10.13 -3.71
C SER A 28 -10.64 10.70 -2.43
N SER A 29 -11.01 9.87 -1.44
CA SER A 29 -11.48 10.36 -0.14
C SER A 29 -10.46 11.31 0.49
N VAL A 30 -10.92 12.40 1.09
CA VAL A 30 -10.05 13.48 1.58
C VAL A 30 -9.92 13.40 3.10
N VAL A 31 -8.68 13.42 3.58
CA VAL A 31 -8.33 13.43 5.00
C VAL A 31 -7.44 14.64 5.29
N MET A 32 -7.62 15.26 6.46
CA MET A 32 -6.86 16.43 6.86
C MET A 32 -5.39 16.11 7.20
N ASP A 33 -4.44 16.65 6.42
CA ASP A 33 -3.00 16.68 6.73
C ASP A 33 -2.64 17.92 7.54
N ALA A 34 -3.06 17.95 8.81
CA ALA A 34 -2.78 19.03 9.77
C ALA A 34 -2.34 18.48 11.13
N PRO A 35 -1.63 19.28 11.96
CA PRO A 35 -1.22 18.87 13.30
C PRO A 35 -2.38 18.25 14.09
N ILE A 36 -2.06 17.22 14.88
CA ILE A 36 -3.03 16.53 15.72
C ILE A 36 -2.43 16.32 17.12
N ALA A 37 -3.26 16.48 18.13
CA ALA A 37 -2.94 16.20 19.52
C ALA A 37 -4.01 15.25 20.07
N LEU A 38 -3.57 14.13 20.62
CA LEU A 38 -4.44 13.02 21.03
C LEU A 38 -4.20 12.69 22.49
N SER A 39 -5.27 12.57 23.27
CA SER A 39 -5.21 12.01 24.61
C SER A 39 -4.93 10.51 24.52
N GLN A 40 -3.98 10.02 25.31
CA GLN A 40 -3.67 8.59 25.41
C GLN A 40 -4.39 7.91 26.60
N GLY A 41 -5.17 8.67 27.38
CA GLY A 41 -5.81 8.23 28.61
C GLY A 41 -5.32 9.00 29.84
N PRO A 42 -5.94 8.77 31.01
CA PRO A 42 -5.60 9.47 32.25
C PRO A 42 -4.13 9.28 32.64
N GLY A 43 -3.44 10.37 33.01
CA GLY A 43 -2.06 10.34 33.48
C GLY A 43 -0.98 10.16 32.41
N LEU A 44 -1.36 9.98 31.14
CA LEU A 44 -0.41 9.86 30.02
C LEU A 44 -0.21 11.20 29.30
N PRO A 45 1.00 11.46 28.77
CA PRO A 45 1.25 12.67 28.00
C PRO A 45 0.40 12.69 26.73
N VAL A 46 0.04 13.90 26.28
CA VAL A 46 -0.64 14.09 25.01
C VAL A 46 0.28 13.65 23.87
N TRP A 47 -0.20 12.74 23.02
CA TRP A 47 0.55 12.27 21.86
C TRP A 47 0.35 13.21 20.67
N LYS A 48 1.46 13.68 20.09
CA LYS A 48 1.47 14.62 18.96
C LYS A 48 2.30 14.03 17.81
N PRO A 49 1.76 13.08 17.03
CA PRO A 49 2.49 12.53 15.89
C PRO A 49 2.74 13.62 14.85
N GLN A 50 3.88 13.51 14.15
CA GLN A 50 4.30 14.49 13.14
C GLN A 50 4.63 13.80 11.81
N ASN A 51 4.46 14.52 10.71
CA ASN A 51 5.02 14.12 9.42
C ASN A 51 6.55 14.20 9.47
N TYR A 52 7.22 13.29 8.76
CA TYR A 52 8.69 13.29 8.66
C TYR A 52 9.24 14.65 8.21
N SER A 53 8.61 15.28 7.21
CA SER A 53 9.03 16.61 6.70
C SER A 53 8.63 17.79 7.60
N LYS A 54 7.87 17.57 8.68
CA LYS A 54 7.25 18.60 9.53
C LYS A 54 6.37 19.62 8.78
N LYS A 55 6.01 19.33 7.52
CA LYS A 55 5.12 20.12 6.67
C LYS A 55 3.72 19.50 6.65
N TYR A 56 2.73 20.36 6.47
CA TYR A 56 1.31 20.05 6.46
C TYR A 56 0.70 20.68 5.21
N TYR A 57 -0.09 19.90 4.47
CA TYR A 57 -0.69 20.33 3.21
C TYR A 57 -2.20 20.55 3.32
N GLY A 58 -2.75 20.45 4.53
CA GLY A 58 -4.18 20.58 4.75
C GLY A 58 -4.95 19.40 4.15
N PRO A 59 -6.18 19.62 3.69
CA PRO A 59 -7.00 18.61 3.05
C PRO A 59 -6.27 17.89 1.90
N SER A 60 -6.21 16.55 1.92
CA SER A 60 -5.51 15.76 0.91
C SER A 60 -6.18 14.41 0.66
N THR A 61 -6.16 13.94 -0.59
CA THR A 61 -6.69 12.62 -0.97
C THR A 61 -5.94 11.47 -0.31
N LEU A 62 -6.60 10.32 -0.08
CA LEU A 62 -5.95 9.12 0.46
C LEU A 62 -4.76 8.70 -0.40
N ARG A 63 -4.88 8.76 -1.73
CA ARG A 63 -3.76 8.53 -2.66
C ARG A 63 -2.56 9.41 -2.30
N ARG A 64 -2.74 10.72 -2.22
CA ARG A 64 -1.63 11.63 -1.90
C ARG A 64 -1.05 11.36 -0.52
N GLY A 65 -1.89 10.95 0.44
CA GLY A 65 -1.49 10.54 1.77
C GLY A 65 -0.51 9.37 1.77
N ILE A 66 -0.80 8.30 1.02
CA ILE A 66 0.10 7.14 0.93
C ILE A 66 1.33 7.41 0.06
N GLU A 67 1.18 8.12 -1.06
CA GLU A 67 2.27 8.49 -1.99
C GLU A 67 3.39 9.25 -1.25
N ASN A 68 2.99 10.21 -0.41
CA ASN A 68 3.90 11.05 0.38
C ASN A 68 4.13 10.53 1.80
N SER A 69 3.57 9.37 2.14
CA SER A 69 3.71 8.74 3.45
C SER A 69 3.34 9.67 4.62
N ARG A 70 2.20 10.37 4.55
CA ARG A 70 1.75 11.31 5.59
C ARG A 70 1.34 10.57 6.87
N ASN A 71 1.98 10.90 7.99
CA ASN A 71 1.75 10.23 9.27
C ASN A 71 0.42 10.66 9.88
N VAL A 72 0.16 11.97 9.93
CA VAL A 72 -1.05 12.48 10.59
C VAL A 72 -2.33 12.05 9.86
N MET A 73 -2.31 11.97 8.53
CA MET A 73 -3.43 11.40 7.76
C MET A 73 -3.66 9.93 8.09
N THR A 74 -2.59 9.11 8.20
CA THR A 74 -2.71 7.69 8.56
C THR A 74 -3.32 7.53 9.94
N VAL A 75 -2.89 8.34 10.91
CA VAL A 75 -3.42 8.31 12.28
C VAL A 75 -4.89 8.71 12.32
N ARG A 76 -5.29 9.74 11.56
CA ARG A 76 -6.70 10.15 11.44
C ARG A 76 -7.55 9.06 10.84
N LEU A 77 -7.08 8.46 9.75
CA LEU A 77 -7.76 7.34 9.09
C LEU A 77 -7.93 6.15 10.05
N ALA A 78 -6.86 5.75 10.74
CA ALA A 78 -6.92 4.66 11.72
C ALA A 78 -7.82 4.97 12.93
N ARG A 79 -7.88 6.24 13.35
CA ARG A 79 -8.79 6.69 14.42
C ARG A 79 -10.25 6.63 13.98
N ASP A 80 -10.54 7.07 12.76
CA ASP A 80 -11.88 7.11 12.19
C ASP A 80 -12.44 5.70 11.99
N MET A 81 -11.63 4.79 11.43
CA MET A 81 -11.98 3.37 11.27
C MET A 81 -12.03 2.59 12.60
N GLY A 82 -11.22 3.01 13.57
CA GLY A 82 -10.95 2.24 14.79
C GLY A 82 -9.81 1.22 14.62
N MET A 83 -8.95 1.15 15.64
CA MET A 83 -7.80 0.24 15.66
C MET A 83 -8.14 -1.27 15.71
N PRO A 84 -9.27 -1.74 16.26
CA PRO A 84 -9.64 -3.15 16.17
C PRO A 84 -9.72 -3.67 14.72
N LEU A 85 -10.28 -2.86 13.80
CA LEU A 85 -10.35 -3.20 12.39
C LEU A 85 -8.96 -3.27 11.76
N VAL A 86 -8.09 -2.30 12.05
CA VAL A 86 -6.69 -2.30 11.59
C VAL A 86 -5.94 -3.55 12.08
N ALA A 87 -6.14 -3.94 13.34
CA ALA A 87 -5.54 -5.14 13.92
C ALA A 87 -6.05 -6.43 13.25
N GLU A 88 -7.33 -6.51 12.91
CA GLU A 88 -7.90 -7.63 12.17
C GLU A 88 -7.26 -7.78 10.78
N TYR A 89 -7.16 -6.69 10.01
CA TYR A 89 -6.50 -6.71 8.70
C TYR A 89 -5.04 -7.09 8.83
N ALA A 90 -4.31 -6.56 9.82
CA ALA A 90 -2.91 -6.91 10.03
C ALA A 90 -2.71 -8.42 10.30
N ARG A 91 -3.65 -9.05 11.01
CA ARG A 91 -3.69 -10.50 11.23
C ARG A 91 -4.04 -11.27 9.96
N ARG A 92 -5.05 -10.83 9.19
CA ARG A 92 -5.45 -11.45 7.92
C ARG A 92 -4.32 -11.47 6.89
N PHE A 93 -3.52 -10.41 6.84
CA PHE A 93 -2.32 -10.31 6.00
C PHE A 93 -1.11 -11.07 6.57
N GLY A 94 -1.18 -11.59 7.79
CA GLY A 94 -0.09 -12.31 8.44
C GLY A 94 1.07 -11.42 8.91
N VAL A 95 0.91 -10.09 8.95
CA VAL A 95 1.98 -9.17 9.38
C VAL A 95 2.26 -9.28 10.88
N TYR A 96 1.20 -9.44 11.67
CA TYR A 96 1.27 -9.67 13.12
C TYR A 96 0.28 -10.77 13.53
N ASP A 97 0.65 -11.59 14.51
CA ASP A 97 -0.28 -12.58 15.08
C ASP A 97 -1.30 -11.89 16.00
N HIS A 98 -0.80 -10.93 16.78
CA HIS A 98 -1.59 -10.05 17.62
C HIS A 98 -1.03 -8.63 17.53
N LEU A 99 -1.84 -7.68 17.05
CA LEU A 99 -1.51 -6.26 17.04
C LEU A 99 -2.29 -5.57 18.15
N GLN A 100 -1.59 -4.89 19.06
CA GLN A 100 -2.25 -4.07 20.08
C GLN A 100 -3.05 -2.94 19.39
N PRO A 101 -4.35 -2.74 19.72
CA PRO A 101 -5.19 -1.78 19.02
C PRO A 101 -4.96 -0.34 19.50
N VAL A 102 -3.73 0.14 19.42
CA VAL A 102 -3.32 1.52 19.77
C VAL A 102 -2.86 2.29 18.54
N LEU A 103 -3.11 3.60 18.48
CA LEU A 103 -2.92 4.39 17.26
C LEU A 103 -1.46 4.46 16.76
N SER A 104 -0.47 4.30 17.64
CA SER A 104 0.94 4.21 17.23
C SER A 104 1.20 3.02 16.30
N MET A 105 0.44 1.93 16.43
CA MET A 105 0.55 0.78 15.55
C MET A 105 0.16 1.10 14.10
N SER A 106 -0.72 2.08 13.86
CA SER A 106 -1.03 2.55 12.49
C SER A 106 0.21 3.11 11.75
N LEU A 107 1.23 3.53 12.50
CA LEU A 107 2.51 4.02 11.97
C LEU A 107 3.60 2.95 11.91
N GLY A 108 3.28 1.68 12.21
CA GLY A 108 4.23 0.57 12.17
C GLY A 108 5.15 0.50 13.39
N ALA A 109 4.62 0.82 14.59
CA ALA A 109 5.37 0.72 15.85
C ALA A 109 5.55 -0.72 16.36
N GLY A 110 4.80 -1.69 15.82
CA GLY A 110 4.96 -3.11 16.12
C GLY A 110 6.12 -3.72 15.35
N GLU A 111 6.67 -4.82 15.84
CA GLU A 111 7.78 -5.50 15.17
C GLU A 111 7.30 -6.67 14.30
N THR A 112 7.87 -6.81 13.12
CA THR A 112 7.61 -7.93 12.19
C THR A 112 8.90 -8.33 11.49
N THR A 113 8.82 -9.33 10.61
CA THR A 113 9.97 -9.80 9.83
C THR A 113 9.83 -9.39 8.36
N VAL A 114 10.96 -9.32 7.66
CA VAL A 114 10.99 -9.07 6.21
C VAL A 114 10.11 -10.06 5.47
N MET A 115 10.17 -11.35 5.85
CA MET A 115 9.36 -12.38 5.21
C MET A 115 7.86 -12.09 5.36
N ARG A 116 7.38 -11.84 6.60
CA ARG A 116 5.95 -11.59 6.87
C ARG A 116 5.44 -10.37 6.09
N LEU A 117 6.19 -9.28 6.10
CA LEU A 117 5.78 -8.06 5.41
C LEU A 117 5.85 -8.21 3.88
N THR A 118 6.85 -8.92 3.35
CA THR A 118 6.94 -9.20 1.91
C THR A 118 5.77 -10.06 1.46
N THR A 119 5.43 -11.12 2.21
CA THR A 119 4.24 -11.95 1.93
C THR A 119 2.96 -11.12 1.90
N ALA A 120 2.80 -10.17 2.81
CA ALA A 120 1.65 -9.27 2.82
C ALA A 120 1.55 -8.41 1.54
N TYR A 121 2.69 -7.95 1.00
CA TYR A 121 2.70 -7.22 -0.27
C TYR A 121 2.46 -8.13 -1.48
N SER A 122 2.93 -9.38 -1.44
CA SER A 122 2.60 -10.37 -2.47
C SER A 122 1.10 -10.65 -2.56
N ILE A 123 0.36 -10.55 -1.44
CA ILE A 123 -1.11 -10.63 -1.41
C ILE A 123 -1.73 -9.45 -2.16
N LEU A 124 -1.15 -8.25 -2.10
CA LEU A 124 -1.61 -7.12 -2.92
C LEU A 124 -1.35 -7.37 -4.40
N ALA A 125 -0.13 -7.81 -4.73
CA ALA A 125 0.31 -8.08 -6.11
C ALA A 125 -0.56 -9.14 -6.81
N ASN A 126 -1.03 -10.16 -6.08
CA ASN A 126 -1.79 -11.28 -6.64
C ASN A 126 -3.32 -11.06 -6.70
N GLY A 127 -3.82 -9.88 -6.31
CA GLY A 127 -5.25 -9.59 -6.29
C GLY A 127 -5.98 -10.00 -5.00
N GLY A 128 -5.28 -10.08 -3.87
CA GLY A 128 -5.88 -10.25 -2.54
C GLY A 128 -6.03 -11.69 -2.06
N LYS A 129 -5.36 -12.65 -2.69
CA LYS A 129 -5.39 -14.07 -2.33
C LYS A 129 -4.31 -14.40 -1.31
N LYS A 130 -4.62 -15.24 -0.33
CA LYS A 130 -3.67 -15.66 0.71
C LYS A 130 -2.42 -16.29 0.08
N ILE A 131 -1.25 -15.90 0.57
CA ILE A 131 0.03 -16.57 0.27
C ILE A 131 0.61 -17.07 1.58
N ASP A 132 1.04 -18.32 1.59
CA ASP A 132 1.87 -18.89 2.63
C ASP A 132 3.29 -19.00 2.05
N ALA A 133 4.25 -18.24 2.60
CA ALA A 133 5.60 -18.26 2.08
C ALA A 133 6.29 -19.59 2.38
N THR A 134 6.95 -20.18 1.38
CA THR A 134 7.72 -21.41 1.52
C THR A 134 9.08 -21.29 0.82
N LEU A 135 10.04 -22.08 1.30
CA LEU A 135 11.27 -22.39 0.57
C LEU A 135 11.19 -23.77 -0.12
N ILE A 136 10.41 -24.69 0.46
CA ILE A 136 10.29 -26.07 0.01
C ILE A 136 9.01 -26.19 -0.82
N ASP A 137 9.16 -26.48 -2.11
CA ASP A 137 8.03 -26.73 -3.01
C ASP A 137 7.58 -28.19 -2.98
N ARG A 138 8.52 -29.14 -3.05
CA ARG A 138 8.24 -30.58 -3.12
C ARG A 138 9.30 -31.40 -2.40
N ILE A 139 8.89 -32.48 -1.74
CA ILE A 139 9.77 -33.51 -1.19
C ILE A 139 9.40 -34.85 -1.82
N GLN A 140 10.38 -35.60 -2.31
CA GLN A 140 10.19 -36.91 -2.93
C GLN A 140 11.05 -37.98 -2.23
N ASP A 141 10.62 -39.24 -2.29
CA ASP A 141 11.44 -40.38 -1.89
C ASP A 141 12.43 -40.80 -2.99
N ARG A 142 13.25 -41.84 -2.72
CA ARG A 142 14.24 -42.37 -3.67
C ARG A 142 13.65 -42.97 -4.95
N TYR A 143 12.35 -43.25 -4.97
CA TYR A 143 11.63 -43.81 -6.12
C TYR A 143 10.86 -42.71 -6.89
N GLY A 144 10.97 -41.45 -6.47
CA GLY A 144 10.29 -40.31 -7.10
C GLY A 144 8.86 -40.07 -6.60
N HIS A 145 8.39 -40.78 -5.58
CA HIS A 145 7.06 -40.56 -5.01
C HIS A 145 7.03 -39.28 -4.17
N THR A 146 6.03 -38.41 -4.40
CA THR A 146 5.88 -37.14 -3.67
C THR A 146 5.37 -37.39 -2.24
N ILE A 147 6.20 -37.08 -1.25
CA ILE A 147 5.85 -37.13 0.18
C ILE A 147 5.15 -35.82 0.60
N TYR A 148 5.59 -34.70 0.04
CA TYR A 148 5.06 -33.37 0.36
C TYR A 148 5.05 -32.49 -0.89
N ARG A 149 4.02 -31.66 -1.01
CA ARG A 149 3.91 -30.59 -1.99
C ARG A 149 3.31 -29.37 -1.31
N HIS A 150 3.93 -28.21 -1.47
CA HIS A 150 3.46 -26.98 -0.86
C HIS A 150 2.17 -26.46 -1.52
N ASP A 151 2.11 -26.47 -2.85
CA ASP A 151 0.90 -26.08 -3.58
C ASP A 151 -0.12 -27.22 -3.57
N PRO A 152 -1.25 -27.11 -2.85
CA PRO A 152 -2.23 -28.18 -2.76
C PRO A 152 -3.18 -28.19 -3.96
N ARG A 153 -3.11 -27.21 -4.87
CA ARG A 153 -4.06 -27.08 -5.98
C ARG A 153 -4.06 -28.35 -6.84
N GLY A 154 -5.27 -28.84 -7.13
CA GLY A 154 -5.47 -29.96 -8.03
C GLY A 154 -5.22 -29.55 -9.47
N CYS A 155 -4.62 -30.43 -10.25
CA CYS A 155 -4.49 -30.26 -11.69
C CYS A 155 -4.86 -31.55 -12.41
N GLU A 156 -6.16 -31.73 -12.66
CA GLU A 156 -6.70 -32.94 -13.30
C GLU A 156 -6.10 -33.16 -14.70
N LYS A 157 -5.83 -32.07 -15.43
CA LYS A 157 -5.26 -32.12 -16.79
C LYS A 157 -3.73 -32.09 -16.84
N CYS A 158 -3.03 -32.06 -15.71
CA CYS A 158 -1.54 -32.07 -15.70
C CYS A 158 -0.93 -33.45 -15.90
N ASN A 159 -1.72 -34.53 -15.79
CA ASN A 159 -1.25 -35.91 -15.95
C ASN A 159 -1.60 -36.52 -17.34
N GLY A 160 -1.90 -35.68 -18.33
CA GLY A 160 -2.23 -36.11 -19.69
C GLY A 160 -1.04 -36.04 -20.65
N GLU A 161 -1.11 -36.78 -21.76
CA GLU A 161 -0.15 -36.62 -22.84
C GLU A 161 -0.29 -35.24 -23.50
N TRP A 162 0.84 -34.66 -23.92
CA TRP A 162 0.84 -33.42 -24.68
C TRP A 162 0.55 -33.71 -26.15
N SER A 163 -0.55 -33.17 -26.66
CA SER A 163 -1.04 -33.27 -28.03
C SER A 163 -1.27 -31.88 -28.65
N GLY A 164 -0.55 -30.85 -28.18
CA GLY A 164 -0.71 -29.46 -28.64
C GLY A 164 -1.89 -28.70 -28.03
N GLN A 165 -2.45 -29.17 -26.92
CA GLN A 165 -3.47 -28.46 -26.14
C GLN A 165 -2.89 -27.26 -25.38
N ASP A 166 -3.78 -26.33 -25.00
CA ASP A 166 -3.47 -25.25 -24.05
C ASP A 166 -2.99 -25.78 -22.70
N GLU A 167 -2.17 -24.98 -22.02
CA GLU A 167 -1.72 -25.27 -20.66
C GLU A 167 -2.92 -25.45 -19.70
N PRO A 168 -2.91 -26.49 -18.84
CA PRO A 168 -3.93 -26.68 -17.83
C PRO A 168 -4.08 -25.46 -16.90
N LYS A 169 -5.29 -24.92 -16.83
CA LYS A 169 -5.60 -23.86 -15.86
C LYS A 169 -5.78 -24.44 -14.46
N LEU A 170 -4.91 -24.06 -13.55
CA LEU A 170 -5.05 -24.37 -12.13
C LEU A 170 -6.19 -23.55 -11.52
N ILE A 171 -7.12 -24.22 -10.84
CA ILE A 171 -8.18 -23.52 -10.09
C ILE A 171 -7.55 -22.92 -8.83
N ASP A 172 -7.61 -21.59 -8.71
CA ASP A 172 -7.12 -20.89 -7.53
C ASP A 172 -8.17 -20.83 -6.42
N ASN A 173 -8.14 -21.85 -5.56
CA ASN A 173 -9.01 -21.99 -4.39
C ASN A 173 -8.41 -21.37 -3.11
N ARG A 174 -7.34 -20.56 -3.21
CA ARG A 174 -6.75 -19.92 -2.04
C ARG A 174 -7.78 -18.99 -1.37
N PRO A 175 -7.82 -18.96 -0.03
CA PRO A 175 -8.67 -18.02 0.70
C PRO A 175 -8.42 -16.58 0.27
N ARG A 176 -9.48 -15.78 0.19
CA ARG A 176 -9.36 -14.35 -0.11
C ARG A 176 -9.08 -13.59 1.19
N VAL A 177 -7.96 -12.87 1.22
CA VAL A 177 -7.53 -12.01 2.33
C VAL A 177 -8.03 -10.59 2.15
N LEU A 178 -8.09 -10.11 0.92
CA LEU A 178 -8.54 -8.76 0.55
C LEU A 178 -9.42 -8.85 -0.70
N ASP A 179 -10.43 -7.99 -0.81
CA ASP A 179 -11.18 -7.84 -2.05
C ASP A 179 -10.25 -7.47 -3.23
N GLU A 180 -10.50 -8.04 -4.41
CA GLU A 180 -9.62 -7.83 -5.57
C GLU A 180 -9.64 -6.39 -6.07
N TYR A 181 -10.78 -5.70 -5.95
CA TYR A 181 -10.86 -4.28 -6.30
C TYR A 181 -10.02 -3.45 -5.33
N THR A 182 -10.08 -3.76 -4.03
CA THR A 182 -9.23 -3.11 -3.02
C THR A 182 -7.75 -3.38 -3.27
N ALA A 183 -7.37 -4.61 -3.62
CA ALA A 183 -5.99 -4.97 -3.93
C ALA A 183 -5.44 -4.17 -5.12
N TYR A 184 -6.26 -4.00 -6.18
CA TYR A 184 -5.89 -3.19 -7.33
C TYR A 184 -5.82 -1.69 -7.01
N GLN A 185 -6.79 -1.13 -6.28
CA GLN A 185 -6.75 0.26 -5.82
C GLN A 185 -5.49 0.54 -5.01
N MET A 186 -5.15 -0.33 -4.06
CA MET A 186 -3.94 -0.18 -3.27
C MET A 186 -2.67 -0.30 -4.12
N THR A 187 -2.64 -1.25 -5.06
CA THR A 187 -1.53 -1.41 -6.01
C THR A 187 -1.33 -0.14 -6.84
N SER A 188 -2.39 0.40 -7.44
CA SER A 188 -2.34 1.65 -8.20
C SER A 188 -1.88 2.85 -7.35
N MET A 189 -2.30 2.92 -6.09
CA MET A 189 -1.83 3.93 -5.13
C MET A 189 -0.35 3.77 -4.80
N LEU A 190 0.14 2.54 -4.69
CA LEU A 190 1.55 2.22 -4.46
C LEU A 190 2.45 2.44 -5.70
N GLU A 191 1.93 2.29 -6.92
CA GLU A 191 2.62 2.76 -8.13
C GLU A 191 2.85 4.28 -8.04
N GLY A 192 1.88 5.02 -7.49
CA GLY A 192 2.01 6.45 -7.22
C GLY A 192 3.20 6.81 -6.31
N VAL A 193 3.54 5.96 -5.34
CA VAL A 193 4.71 6.16 -4.46
C VAL A 193 6.01 6.16 -5.26
N VAL A 194 6.09 5.30 -6.29
CA VAL A 194 7.25 5.21 -7.21
C VAL A 194 7.21 6.33 -8.24
N GLN A 195 6.05 6.68 -8.78
CA GLN A 195 5.97 7.66 -9.86
C GLN A 195 6.13 9.11 -9.36
N ARG A 196 5.57 9.42 -8.19
CA ARG A 196 5.35 10.80 -7.71
C ARG A 196 5.64 10.99 -6.22
N GLY A 197 6.00 9.93 -5.51
CA GLY A 197 6.12 9.93 -4.05
C GLY A 197 7.52 9.63 -3.53
N THR A 198 7.57 8.99 -2.36
CA THR A 198 8.83 8.77 -1.62
C THR A 198 9.83 7.81 -2.27
N ALA A 199 9.48 7.11 -3.35
CA ALA A 199 10.30 6.05 -3.96
C ALA A 199 10.68 6.33 -5.42
N GLN A 200 10.76 7.61 -5.83
CA GLN A 200 11.04 8.00 -7.21
C GLN A 200 12.34 7.44 -7.80
N VAL A 201 13.33 7.12 -6.97
CA VAL A 201 14.57 6.46 -7.43
C VAL A 201 14.31 5.12 -8.13
N VAL A 202 13.21 4.43 -7.81
CA VAL A 202 12.82 3.14 -8.38
C VAL A 202 12.23 3.31 -9.79
N LYS A 203 11.75 4.50 -10.15
CA LYS A 203 11.15 4.78 -11.46
C LYS A 203 12.10 4.50 -12.64
N THR A 204 13.42 4.57 -12.42
CA THR A 204 14.43 4.36 -13.47
C THR A 204 14.47 2.93 -14.00
N ILE A 205 13.83 1.96 -13.33
CA ILE A 205 13.69 0.58 -13.83
C ILE A 205 12.92 0.56 -15.16
N GLY A 206 12.01 1.54 -15.39
CA GLY A 206 11.25 1.64 -16.64
C GLY A 206 10.17 0.56 -16.81
N LYS A 207 9.76 -0.11 -15.73
CA LYS A 207 8.70 -1.13 -15.71
C LYS A 207 7.65 -0.79 -14.64
N PRO A 208 6.42 -1.32 -14.73
CA PRO A 208 5.40 -1.14 -13.70
C PRO A 208 5.87 -1.72 -12.35
N ILE A 209 6.02 -0.83 -11.37
CA ILE A 209 6.45 -1.16 -10.01
C ILE A 209 5.57 -0.40 -9.02
N ALA A 210 5.02 -1.14 -8.07
CA ALA A 210 4.35 -0.62 -6.90
C ALA A 210 5.26 -0.85 -5.68
N GLY A 211 5.29 0.08 -4.74
CA GLY A 211 6.08 -0.15 -3.53
C GLY A 211 5.94 0.93 -2.47
N LYS A 212 6.56 0.68 -1.32
CA LYS A 212 6.48 1.57 -0.17
C LYS A 212 7.79 1.61 0.60
N THR A 213 8.21 2.83 0.91
CA THR A 213 9.28 3.13 1.88
C THR A 213 8.79 2.95 3.31
N GLY A 214 9.64 2.39 4.17
CA GLY A 214 9.49 2.41 5.61
C GLY A 214 10.70 3.06 6.27
N THR A 215 10.43 3.91 7.25
CA THR A 215 11.45 4.57 8.06
C THR A 215 10.91 4.60 9.50
N THR A 216 11.73 4.22 10.47
CA THR A 216 11.41 4.28 11.90
C THR A 216 11.97 5.54 12.53
N ASN A 217 11.59 5.79 13.79
CA ASN A 217 12.12 6.93 14.54
C ASN A 217 13.66 6.84 14.68
N ASP A 218 14.31 8.00 14.69
CA ASP A 218 15.77 8.15 14.71
C ASP A 218 16.51 7.39 13.59
N GLU A 219 15.80 7.07 12.49
CA GLU A 219 16.37 6.39 11.32
C GLU A 219 17.13 5.11 11.67
N LYS A 220 16.61 4.33 12.63
CA LYS A 220 17.20 3.05 13.06
C LYS A 220 17.01 1.94 12.03
N ASP A 221 15.88 1.99 11.33
CA ASP A 221 15.46 0.99 10.36
C ASP A 221 15.00 1.65 9.06
N ALA A 222 15.57 1.21 7.95
CA ALA A 222 15.19 1.62 6.60
C ALA A 222 14.64 0.42 5.84
N TRP A 223 13.42 0.55 5.34
CA TRP A 223 12.71 -0.50 4.63
C TRP A 223 12.30 -0.06 3.24
N PHE A 224 12.26 -1.02 2.33
CA PHE A 224 11.54 -0.89 1.09
C PHE A 224 10.92 -2.23 0.73
N ILE A 225 9.60 -2.24 0.51
CA ILE A 225 8.91 -3.40 -0.04
C ILE A 225 8.21 -2.95 -1.31
N GLY A 226 8.50 -3.65 -2.40
CA GLY A 226 7.93 -3.35 -3.70
C GLY A 226 7.68 -4.61 -4.49
N PHE A 227 6.93 -4.47 -5.56
CA PHE A 227 6.57 -5.59 -6.40
C PHE A 227 6.31 -5.12 -7.83
N SER A 228 6.65 -5.98 -8.78
CA SER A 228 6.09 -6.01 -10.13
C SER A 228 4.85 -6.92 -10.14
N PRO A 229 4.14 -7.07 -11.27
CA PRO A 229 2.96 -7.94 -11.35
C PRO A 229 3.21 -9.41 -10.95
N ASP A 230 4.44 -9.90 -11.05
CA ASP A 230 4.78 -11.32 -10.84
C ASP A 230 5.91 -11.55 -9.82
N LEU A 231 6.53 -10.49 -9.29
CA LEU A 231 7.63 -10.61 -8.33
C LEU A 231 7.53 -9.55 -7.23
N ALA A 232 7.48 -10.00 -5.97
CA ALA A 232 7.55 -9.13 -4.79
C ALA A 232 8.90 -9.29 -4.07
N VAL A 233 9.48 -8.17 -3.65
CA VAL A 233 10.78 -8.09 -2.97
C VAL A 233 10.67 -7.16 -1.79
N GLY A 234 11.06 -7.63 -0.62
CA GLY A 234 11.19 -6.83 0.59
C GLY A 234 12.62 -6.74 1.06
N LEU A 235 13.01 -5.53 1.46
CA LEU A 235 14.35 -5.21 1.88
C LEU A 235 14.33 -4.39 3.18
N TYR A 236 15.30 -4.70 4.03
CA TYR A 236 15.54 -4.06 5.32
C TYR A 236 17.03 -3.74 5.45
N VAL A 237 17.35 -2.56 5.96
CA VAL A 237 18.69 -2.13 6.36
C VAL A 237 18.62 -1.56 7.77
N GLY A 238 19.51 -2.04 8.64
CA GLY A 238 19.66 -1.57 10.02
C GLY A 238 20.74 -2.36 10.75
N TYR A 239 21.09 -1.92 11.95
CA TYR A 239 22.07 -2.59 12.80
C TYR A 239 21.42 -3.68 13.67
N ASP A 240 22.14 -4.76 13.97
CA ASP A 240 21.68 -5.84 14.87
C ASP A 240 21.28 -5.31 16.25
N ASN A 241 22.08 -4.41 16.80
CA ASN A 241 21.70 -3.59 17.94
C ASN A 241 21.14 -2.27 17.40
N PRO A 242 19.82 -2.01 17.51
CA PRO A 242 19.20 -0.88 16.84
C PRO A 242 19.78 0.44 17.35
N ARG A 243 20.38 1.19 16.43
CA ARG A 243 21.00 2.49 16.65
C ARG A 243 20.78 3.36 15.41
N PRO A 244 20.78 4.69 15.56
CA PRO A 244 20.62 5.60 14.42
C PRO A 244 21.65 5.30 13.32
N MET A 245 21.21 5.21 12.07
CA MET A 245 22.10 5.05 10.91
C MET A 245 22.68 6.39 10.42
N GLY A 246 22.13 7.51 10.90
CA GLY A 246 22.53 8.85 10.52
C GLY A 246 21.37 9.64 9.92
N HIS A 247 21.49 10.96 9.95
CA HIS A 247 20.42 11.83 9.47
C HIS A 247 20.16 11.62 7.96
N GLY A 248 18.89 11.46 7.57
CA GLY A 248 18.50 11.23 6.18
C GLY A 248 18.63 9.79 5.68
N MET A 249 19.06 8.86 6.53
CA MET A 249 19.16 7.42 6.21
C MET A 249 17.80 6.72 6.23
N THR A 250 16.94 7.13 5.30
CA THR A 250 15.55 6.66 5.19
C THR A 250 15.42 5.47 4.24
N GLY A 251 14.24 4.82 4.25
CA GLY A 251 13.91 3.78 3.27
C GLY A 251 14.06 4.20 1.80
N GLY A 252 13.81 5.47 1.47
CA GLY A 252 13.96 5.99 0.11
C GLY A 252 15.42 6.22 -0.33
N VAL A 253 16.33 6.41 0.63
CA VAL A 253 17.75 6.71 0.39
C VAL A 253 18.63 5.47 0.48
N LEU A 254 18.33 4.56 1.40
CA LEU A 254 19.12 3.33 1.61
C LEU A 254 18.47 2.11 0.95
N ALA A 255 17.22 1.82 1.27
CA ALA A 255 16.60 0.55 0.90
C ALA A 255 16.11 0.54 -0.57
N ALA A 256 15.49 1.63 -1.02
CA ALA A 256 14.92 1.74 -2.37
C ALA A 256 15.97 1.63 -3.50
N PRO A 257 17.19 2.19 -3.39
CA PRO A 257 18.23 1.97 -4.40
C PRO A 257 18.70 0.51 -4.50
N ILE A 258 18.81 -0.21 -3.38
CA ILE A 258 19.19 -1.64 -3.41
C ILE A 258 18.09 -2.46 -4.08
N PHE A 259 16.83 -2.16 -3.77
CA PHE A 259 15.69 -2.76 -4.47
C PHE A 259 15.73 -2.45 -5.98
N ARG A 260 16.03 -1.20 -6.36
CA ARG A 260 16.13 -0.79 -7.77
C ARG A 260 17.18 -1.63 -8.50
N ASP A 261 18.36 -1.77 -7.93
CA ASP A 261 19.47 -2.47 -8.57
C ASP A 261 19.13 -3.96 -8.75
N PHE A 262 18.55 -4.59 -7.71
CA PHE A 262 18.08 -5.97 -7.79
C PHE A 262 17.00 -6.14 -8.86
N MET A 263 15.96 -5.32 -8.84
CA MET A 263 14.83 -5.43 -9.78
C MET A 263 15.20 -5.08 -11.22
N THR A 264 16.21 -4.21 -11.42
CA THR A 264 16.76 -3.93 -12.77
C THR A 264 17.32 -5.20 -13.40
N VAL A 265 18.08 -5.99 -12.63
CA VAL A 265 18.63 -7.26 -13.10
C VAL A 265 17.52 -8.31 -13.21
N ALA A 266 16.70 -8.48 -12.16
CA ALA A 266 15.68 -9.51 -12.10
C ALA A 266 14.60 -9.38 -13.19
N LEU A 267 14.34 -8.17 -13.67
CA LEU A 267 13.34 -7.90 -14.68
C LEU A 267 13.90 -7.63 -16.08
N ALA A 268 15.22 -7.73 -16.30
CA ALA A 268 15.88 -7.33 -17.55
C ALA A 268 15.17 -7.91 -18.79
N ASP A 269 14.92 -9.23 -18.76
CA ASP A 269 14.33 -9.99 -19.88
C ASP A 269 12.80 -10.17 -19.77
N THR A 270 12.16 -9.49 -18.81
CA THR A 270 10.71 -9.58 -18.62
C THR A 270 9.99 -8.45 -19.36
N PRO A 271 8.84 -8.69 -20.00
CA PRO A 271 8.06 -7.63 -20.63
C PRO A 271 7.52 -6.64 -19.58
N ALA A 272 7.37 -5.37 -19.96
CA ALA A 272 6.79 -4.33 -19.11
C ALA A 272 5.25 -4.44 -19.07
N VAL A 273 4.74 -5.53 -18.48
CA VAL A 273 3.30 -5.78 -18.36
C VAL A 273 2.67 -4.90 -17.27
N PRO A 274 1.49 -4.30 -17.51
CA PRO A 274 0.78 -3.55 -16.49
C PRO A 274 0.21 -4.48 -15.40
N PHE A 275 -0.11 -3.91 -14.24
CA PHE A 275 -0.83 -4.65 -13.20
C PHE A 275 -2.21 -5.10 -13.69
N ARG A 276 -2.61 -6.31 -13.30
CA ARG A 276 -3.88 -6.92 -13.69
C ARG A 276 -5.04 -6.11 -13.11
N VAL A 277 -5.89 -5.57 -13.97
CA VAL A 277 -7.09 -4.82 -13.57
C VAL A 277 -8.26 -5.80 -13.41
N PRO A 278 -8.86 -5.93 -12.22
CA PRO A 278 -10.04 -6.78 -12.02
C PRO A 278 -11.24 -6.29 -12.85
N ALA A 279 -12.03 -7.24 -13.37
CA ALA A 279 -13.23 -6.92 -14.13
C ALA A 279 -14.24 -6.15 -13.26
N GLY A 280 -14.61 -4.94 -13.69
CA GLY A 280 -15.55 -4.06 -12.97
C GLY A 280 -14.90 -2.80 -12.37
N ILE A 281 -13.57 -2.72 -12.29
CA ILE A 281 -12.90 -1.45 -11.99
C ILE A 281 -13.22 -0.43 -13.08
N LYS A 282 -13.60 0.77 -12.65
CA LYS A 282 -13.72 1.95 -13.52
C LYS A 282 -12.53 2.86 -13.30
N LEU A 283 -11.84 3.22 -14.37
CA LEU A 283 -10.79 4.23 -14.35
C LEU A 283 -11.43 5.58 -14.71
N VAL A 284 -11.35 6.54 -13.78
CA VAL A 284 -11.96 7.86 -13.93
C VAL A 284 -10.88 8.92 -13.78
N SER A 285 -10.87 9.92 -14.67
CA SER A 285 -9.97 11.06 -14.57
C SER A 285 -10.35 11.95 -13.39
N ILE A 286 -9.43 12.17 -12.47
CA ILE A 286 -9.61 13.05 -11.31
C ILE A 286 -8.46 14.04 -11.17
N ASN A 287 -8.70 15.14 -10.48
CA ASN A 287 -7.63 15.97 -9.95
C ASN A 287 -7.12 15.32 -8.65
N ARG A 288 -5.84 14.93 -8.60
CA ARG A 288 -5.26 14.22 -7.46
C ARG A 288 -5.20 15.04 -6.16
N ASN A 289 -5.28 16.37 -6.24
CA ASN A 289 -5.26 17.26 -5.09
C ASN A 289 -6.64 17.35 -4.43
N THR A 290 -7.70 17.46 -5.23
CA THR A 290 -9.07 17.62 -4.73
C THR A 290 -9.85 16.30 -4.65
N GLY A 291 -9.48 15.29 -5.42
CA GLY A 291 -10.21 14.02 -5.53
C GLY A 291 -11.42 14.09 -6.47
N LEU A 292 -11.79 15.29 -6.94
CA LEU A 292 -12.94 15.51 -7.82
C LEU A 292 -12.65 15.05 -9.25
N SER A 293 -13.72 14.71 -9.96
CA SER A 293 -13.66 14.44 -11.40
C SER A 293 -13.03 15.63 -12.14
N ALA A 294 -12.15 15.35 -13.09
CA ALA A 294 -11.48 16.38 -13.88
C ALA A 294 -11.43 15.99 -15.35
N SER A 295 -11.74 16.95 -16.22
CA SER A 295 -11.56 16.86 -17.66
C SER A 295 -10.34 17.65 -18.12
N GLY A 296 -9.59 17.14 -19.10
CA GLY A 296 -8.46 17.82 -19.71
C GLY A 296 -7.11 17.15 -19.44
N SER A 297 -6.02 17.88 -19.72
CA SER A 297 -4.64 17.44 -19.54
C SER A 297 -3.92 18.32 -18.52
N GLY A 298 -3.15 17.69 -17.64
CA GLY A 298 -2.40 18.39 -16.59
C GLY A 298 -1.61 17.40 -15.74
N SER A 299 -0.54 17.86 -15.10
CA SER A 299 0.32 17.01 -14.24
C SER A 299 -0.40 16.51 -12.98
N ASP A 300 -1.49 17.17 -12.58
CA ASP A 300 -2.32 16.81 -11.44
C ASP A 300 -3.54 15.96 -11.81
N ILE A 301 -3.79 15.73 -13.11
CA ILE A 301 -4.87 14.86 -13.58
C ILE A 301 -4.34 13.44 -13.70
N ILE A 302 -5.01 12.51 -13.03
CA ILE A 302 -4.66 11.08 -13.07
C ILE A 302 -5.89 10.23 -13.35
N LEU A 303 -5.68 9.04 -13.90
CA LEU A 303 -6.70 7.99 -13.88
C LEU A 303 -6.69 7.34 -12.50
N GLU A 304 -7.82 7.42 -11.82
CA GLU A 304 -8.04 6.82 -10.51
C GLU A 304 -8.97 5.60 -10.61
N ALA A 305 -8.65 4.57 -9.85
CA ALA A 305 -9.38 3.30 -9.87
C ALA A 305 -10.53 3.32 -8.87
N PHE A 306 -11.76 3.11 -9.35
CA PHE A 306 -12.97 3.01 -8.53
C PHE A 306 -13.60 1.62 -8.63
N LYS A 307 -14.09 1.12 -7.49
CA LYS A 307 -14.87 -0.12 -7.41
C LYS A 307 -16.23 0.04 -8.09
N PRO A 308 -16.89 -1.05 -8.53
CA PRO A 308 -18.28 -0.99 -8.95
C PRO A 308 -19.17 -0.26 -7.94
N GLY A 309 -19.98 0.69 -8.40
CA GLY A 309 -20.86 1.49 -7.55
C GLY A 309 -20.19 2.64 -6.80
N THR A 310 -18.88 2.83 -6.93
CA THR A 310 -18.14 3.97 -6.36
C THR A 310 -17.63 4.90 -7.46
N GLY A 311 -17.26 6.12 -7.10
CA GLY A 311 -16.75 7.13 -8.02
C GLY A 311 -16.03 8.26 -7.28
N PRO A 312 -15.53 9.27 -8.02
CA PRO A 312 -15.07 10.49 -7.39
C PRO A 312 -16.23 11.14 -6.63
N PRO A 313 -15.97 11.82 -5.50
CA PRO A 313 -17.02 12.52 -4.78
C PRO A 313 -17.60 13.66 -5.63
N ASP A 314 -18.92 13.88 -5.51
CA ASP A 314 -19.63 14.96 -6.23
C ASP A 314 -19.23 16.35 -5.69
N SER A 315 -18.86 16.42 -4.41
CA SER A 315 -18.43 17.63 -3.75
C SER A 315 -17.20 17.39 -2.86
N TYR A 316 -16.47 18.46 -2.59
CA TYR A 316 -15.29 18.39 -1.73
C TYR A 316 -15.72 18.25 -0.27
N SER A 317 -15.42 17.11 0.36
CA SER A 317 -15.73 16.83 1.77
C SER A 317 -14.52 16.23 2.47
N ILE A 318 -14.27 16.64 3.71
CA ILE A 318 -13.12 16.18 4.50
C ILE A 318 -13.62 15.27 5.61
N ILE A 319 -13.08 14.06 5.66
CA ILE A 319 -13.43 13.07 6.67
C ILE A 319 -13.15 13.60 8.08
N GLY A 320 -14.16 13.48 8.95
CA GLY A 320 -14.10 13.91 10.35
C GLY A 320 -14.31 15.40 10.58
N PHE A 321 -14.81 16.14 9.58
CA PHE A 321 -15.17 17.55 9.67
C PHE A 321 -16.55 17.79 9.01
N ASP A 322 -17.60 18.01 9.82
CA ASP A 322 -18.98 18.27 9.36
C ASP A 322 -19.29 19.78 9.14
N GLY A 323 -18.25 20.62 9.07
CA GLY A 323 -18.39 22.07 8.87
C GLY A 323 -18.05 22.48 7.44
N ASP A 324 -18.89 23.33 6.85
CA ASP A 324 -18.61 24.05 5.61
C ASP A 324 -17.30 24.84 5.79
N LEU A 325 -16.21 24.35 5.21
CA LEU A 325 -14.89 24.98 5.30
C LEU A 325 -14.78 26.08 4.23
N SER A 326 -15.65 27.08 4.34
CA SER A 326 -15.56 28.35 3.61
C SER A 326 -14.43 29.25 4.15
N GLY A 327 -13.39 28.67 4.76
CA GLY A 327 -12.34 29.39 5.47
C GLY A 327 -11.03 28.63 5.48
N GLY A 328 -10.16 28.96 4.52
CA GLY A 328 -8.78 28.50 4.48
C GLY A 328 -8.49 27.41 3.46
N VAL A 329 -9.16 27.44 2.31
CA VAL A 329 -8.76 26.70 1.12
C VAL A 329 -7.53 27.40 0.52
N SER A 330 -6.55 26.66 -0.01
CA SER A 330 -5.48 27.32 -0.77
C SER A 330 -6.09 27.98 -2.02
N GLN A 331 -5.55 29.11 -2.45
CA GLN A 331 -6.02 29.80 -3.67
C GLN A 331 -6.14 28.83 -4.86
N GLU A 332 -5.29 27.81 -4.93
CA GLU A 332 -5.31 26.78 -5.98
C GLU A 332 -6.53 25.85 -5.89
N ALA A 333 -6.96 25.49 -4.68
CA ALA A 333 -8.16 24.67 -4.48
C ALA A 333 -9.45 25.49 -4.62
N ASP A 334 -9.45 26.77 -4.23
CA ASP A 334 -10.57 27.69 -4.53
C ASP A 334 -10.71 27.94 -6.04
N THR A 335 -9.59 28.09 -6.75
CA THR A 335 -9.60 28.29 -8.21
C THR A 335 -10.12 27.06 -8.94
N ALA A 336 -9.84 25.85 -8.44
CA ALA A 336 -10.36 24.60 -8.99
C ALA A 336 -11.88 24.43 -8.75
N VAL A 337 -12.41 24.93 -7.64
CA VAL A 337 -13.85 24.93 -7.33
C VAL A 337 -14.59 25.98 -8.18
N ALA A 338 -14.00 27.17 -8.35
CA ALA A 338 -14.61 28.28 -9.09
C ALA A 338 -14.63 28.08 -10.63
N THR A 339 -13.82 27.17 -11.17
CA THR A 339 -13.74 26.89 -12.62
C THR A 339 -14.55 25.68 -13.08
N GLY A 340 -15.22 24.97 -12.15
CA GLY A 340 -16.22 23.95 -12.45
C GLY A 340 -17.49 24.61 -12.98
N THR A 341 -17.60 24.70 -14.31
CA THR A 341 -18.75 25.27 -15.01
C THR A 341 -20.07 24.71 -14.50
N GLY A 342 -20.96 25.61 -14.09
CA GLY A 342 -22.36 25.32 -13.86
C GLY A 342 -22.99 24.68 -15.11
N GLY A 343 -23.65 23.54 -14.89
CA GLY A 343 -24.51 22.89 -15.85
C GLY A 343 -25.87 22.67 -15.21
N LEU A 344 -26.88 23.36 -15.74
CA LEU A 344 -28.29 23.10 -15.48
C LEU A 344 -28.61 21.61 -15.74
N TYR A 345 -29.16 20.91 -14.75
CA TYR A 345 -30.48 20.25 -14.78
C TYR A 345 -30.88 19.87 -13.35
#